data_AF-A0A7K4H3B0-F1
#
_entry.id   AF-A0A7K4H3B0-F1
#
_cell.length_a   1.000
_cell.length_b   1.000
_cell.length_c   1.000
_cell.angle_alpha   90.00
_cell.angle_beta   90.00
_cell.angle_gamma   90.00
#
_symmetry.space_group_name_H-M   'P 1'
#
loop_
_entity.id
_entity.type
_entity.pdbx_description
1 polymer ?
#
loop_
_entity_poly.entity_id
_entity_poly.type
_entity_poly.pdbx_seq_one_letter_code
_entity_poly.pdbx_strand_id
1 'polypeptide(L)'
;MGERMYRVIGVGYVSLGLFFCVFFIDRLLLRMLVFSHWYFSFSSPLVFFTVYFLAIVVCSFGLVICGLVLVVRGDVKVIKISWILSIFLLASFYFYVIFLDSIMVVHSQP
;
A
#
# COMPACT_ATOMS: atom_id res chain seq x y z
N MET A 1 23.23 7.56 21.37
CA MET A 1 23.09 6.48 20.36
C MET A 1 21.67 6.33 19.80
N GLY A 2 20.60 6.60 20.57
CA GLY A 2 19.21 6.39 20.11
C GLY A 2 18.74 7.27 18.94
N GLU A 3 19.12 8.55 18.88
CA GLU A 3 18.61 9.47 17.83
C GLU A 3 19.00 9.07 16.40
N ARG A 4 20.23 8.58 16.19
CA ARG A 4 20.64 8.08 14.85
C ARG A 4 19.82 6.85 14.44
N MET A 5 19.51 5.97 15.38
CA MET A 5 18.74 4.76 15.12
C MET A 5 17.29 5.08 14.72
N TYR A 6 16.65 6.07 15.37
CA TYR A 6 15.32 6.53 14.99
C TYR A 6 15.27 7.16 13.60
N ARG A 7 16.31 7.92 13.21
CA ARG A 7 16.41 8.48 11.86
C ARG A 7 16.53 7.39 10.80
N VAL A 8 17.38 6.37 11.04
CA VAL A 8 17.54 5.24 10.11
C VAL A 8 16.22 4.48 9.95
N ILE A 9 15.53 4.20 11.07
CA ILE A 9 14.21 3.54 11.05
C ILE A 9 13.18 4.41 10.29
N GLY A 10 13.18 5.72 10.53
CA GLY A 10 12.31 6.66 9.83
C GLY A 10 12.52 6.65 8.31
N VAL A 11 13.79 6.70 7.85
CA VAL A 11 14.14 6.56 6.42
C VAL A 11 13.68 5.22 5.85
N GLY A 12 13.77 4.14 6.64
CA GLY A 12 13.23 2.84 6.29
C GLY A 12 11.73 2.88 6.00
N TYR A 13 10.94 3.47 6.91
CA TYR A 13 9.49 3.62 6.71
C TYR A 13 9.12 4.53 5.53
N VAL A 14 9.87 5.62 5.31
CA VAL A 14 9.68 6.49 4.14
C VAL A 14 9.91 5.70 2.84
N SER A 15 11.01 4.95 2.77
CA SER A 15 11.36 4.16 1.60
C SER A 15 10.33 3.06 1.34
N LEU A 16 9.89 2.37 2.39
CA LEU A 16 8.85 1.35 2.32
C LEU A 16 7.51 1.92 1.85
N GLY A 17 7.11 3.09 2.39
CA GLY A 17 5.86 3.76 2.03
C GLY A 17 5.86 4.25 0.59
N LEU A 18 6.99 4.81 0.12
CA LEU A 18 7.16 5.21 -1.27
C LEU A 18 7.11 4.01 -2.22
N PHE A 19 7.75 2.90 -1.86
CA PHE A 19 7.70 1.66 -2.64
C PHE A 19 6.26 1.16 -2.80
N PHE A 20 5.49 1.08 -1.71
CA PHE A 20 4.09 0.70 -1.77
C PHE A 20 3.25 1.71 -2.56
N CYS A 21 3.45 3.01 -2.36
CA CYS A 21 2.74 4.04 -3.12
C CYS A 21 2.94 3.85 -4.63
N VAL A 22 4.18 3.77 -5.10
CA VAL A 22 4.47 3.62 -6.53
C VAL A 22 3.89 2.31 -7.07
N PHE A 23 4.06 1.20 -6.34
CA PHE A 23 3.54 -0.10 -6.75
C PHE A 23 2.00 -0.10 -6.87
N PHE A 24 1.30 0.40 -5.86
CA PHE A 24 -0.17 0.40 -5.86
C PHE A 24 -0.76 1.46 -6.80
N ILE A 25 -0.11 2.60 -7.00
CA ILE A 25 -0.53 3.62 -7.98
C ILE A 25 -0.41 3.07 -9.40
N ASP A 26 0.72 2.46 -9.76
CA ASP A 26 0.92 1.85 -11.09
C ASP A 26 -0.18 0.82 -11.39
N ARG A 27 -0.46 -0.06 -10.42
CA ARG A 27 -1.51 -1.08 -10.54
C ARG A 27 -2.92 -0.49 -10.56
N LEU A 28 -3.18 0.58 -9.80
CA LEU A 28 -4.47 1.29 -9.83
C LEU A 28 -4.68 1.95 -11.19
N LEU A 29 -3.64 2.54 -11.76
CA LEU A 29 -3.70 3.25 -13.04
C LEU A 29 -3.88 2.26 -14.21
N LEU A 30 -3.15 1.14 -14.20
CA LEU A 30 -3.40 0.02 -15.11
C LEU A 30 -4.83 -0.49 -15.01
N ARG A 31 -5.36 -0.65 -13.80
CA ARG A 31 -6.77 -1.04 -13.60
C ARG A 31 -7.72 0.01 -14.16
N MET A 32 -7.54 1.30 -13.84
CA MET A 32 -8.38 2.36 -14.37
C MET A 32 -8.36 2.41 -15.90
N LEU A 33 -7.20 2.18 -16.54
CA LEU A 33 -7.09 2.12 -18.00
C LEU A 33 -7.85 0.91 -18.56
N VAL A 34 -7.67 -0.28 -18.00
CA VAL A 34 -8.39 -1.49 -18.41
C VAL A 34 -9.91 -1.32 -18.20
N PHE A 35 -10.31 -0.77 -17.06
CA PHE A 35 -11.73 -0.57 -16.71
C PHE A 35 -12.37 0.61 -17.45
N SER A 36 -11.63 1.66 -17.82
CA SER A 36 -12.12 2.77 -18.66
C SER A 36 -12.70 2.27 -19.98
N HIS A 37 -12.21 1.13 -20.46
CA HIS A 37 -12.69 0.47 -21.67
C HIS A 37 -13.97 -0.37 -21.45
N TRP A 38 -14.28 -0.72 -20.20
CA TRP A 38 -15.41 -1.57 -19.77
C TRP A 38 -16.50 -0.80 -19.02
N TYR A 39 -16.55 0.54 -19.15
CA TYR A 39 -17.60 1.37 -18.54
C TYR A 39 -18.95 1.13 -19.22
N PHE A 40 -19.67 0.09 -18.80
CA PHE A 40 -21.14 0.10 -18.84
C PHE A 40 -21.82 -0.81 -17.80
N SER A 41 -21.08 -1.56 -16.97
CA SER A 41 -21.71 -2.40 -15.94
C SER A 41 -21.23 -2.02 -14.54
N PHE A 42 -22.05 -1.23 -13.85
CA PHE A 42 -22.00 -0.96 -12.40
C PHE A 42 -22.14 -2.29 -11.62
N SER A 43 -21.06 -3.05 -11.58
CA SER A 43 -20.97 -4.29 -10.84
C SER A 43 -20.49 -3.95 -9.43
N SER A 44 -21.30 -4.25 -8.41
CA SER A 44 -21.00 -4.00 -6.99
C SER A 44 -19.58 -4.38 -6.52
N PRO A 45 -18.94 -5.49 -6.93
CA PRO A 45 -17.60 -5.84 -6.44
C PRO A 45 -16.49 -4.88 -6.90
N LEU A 46 -16.61 -4.24 -8.07
CA LEU A 46 -15.56 -3.38 -8.62
C LEU A 46 -15.37 -2.09 -7.82
N VAL A 47 -16.45 -1.55 -7.26
CA VAL A 47 -16.42 -0.37 -6.41
C VAL A 47 -15.69 -0.67 -5.11
N PHE A 48 -16.00 -1.80 -4.45
CA PHE A 48 -15.30 -2.23 -3.23
C PHE A 48 -13.81 -2.40 -3.46
N PHE A 49 -13.40 -3.02 -4.58
CA PHE A 49 -11.99 -3.13 -4.93
C PHE A 49 -11.34 -1.76 -5.12
N THR A 50 -11.97 -0.85 -5.85
CA THR A 50 -11.41 0.49 -6.11
C THR A 50 -11.21 1.28 -4.81
N VAL A 51 -12.21 1.26 -3.92
CA VAL A 51 -12.13 1.91 -2.61
C VAL A 51 -11.05 1.29 -1.74
N TYR A 52 -10.90 -0.04 -1.76
CA TYR A 52 -9.85 -0.74 -1.04
C TYR A 52 -8.44 -0.33 -1.52
N PHE A 53 -8.21 -0.26 -2.84
CA PHE A 53 -6.93 0.22 -3.37
C PHE A 53 -6.66 1.67 -3.02
N LEU A 54 -7.68 2.54 -3.07
CA LEU A 54 -7.55 3.93 -2.66
C LEU A 54 -7.13 4.02 -1.18
N ALA A 55 -7.74 3.24 -0.30
CA ALA A 55 -7.38 3.18 1.11
C ALA A 55 -5.92 2.74 1.32
N ILE A 56 -5.43 1.74 0.57
CA ILE A 56 -4.03 1.30 0.65
C ILE A 56 -3.06 2.41 0.22
N VAL A 57 -3.38 3.13 -0.86
CA VAL A 57 -2.56 4.26 -1.33
C VAL A 57 -2.51 5.35 -0.26
N VAL A 58 -3.66 5.71 0.33
CA VAL A 58 -3.73 6.69 1.42
C VAL A 58 -2.94 6.22 2.64
N CYS A 59 -3.03 4.95 3.04
CA CYS A 59 -2.24 4.38 4.12
C CYS A 59 -0.73 4.42 3.84
N SER A 60 -0.33 4.20 2.58
CA SER A 60 1.08 4.28 2.14
C SER A 60 1.62 5.70 2.27
N PHE A 61 0.84 6.71 1.86
CA PHE A 61 1.19 8.12 2.11
C PHE A 61 1.25 8.44 3.60
N GLY A 62 0.33 7.90 4.40
CA GLY A 62 0.37 8.02 5.86
C GLY A 62 1.68 7.49 6.44
N LEU A 63 2.15 6.33 5.96
CA LEU A 63 3.44 5.76 6.37
C LEU A 63 4.62 6.66 6.03
N VAL A 64 4.62 7.26 4.83
CA VAL A 64 5.67 8.22 4.40
C VAL A 64 5.69 9.44 5.31
N ILE A 65 4.53 10.02 5.62
CA ILE A 65 4.43 11.18 6.52
C ILE A 65 4.92 10.80 7.92
N CYS A 66 4.48 9.67 8.47
CA CYS A 66 4.93 9.20 9.78
C CYS A 66 6.45 8.93 9.80
N GLY A 67 7.01 8.36 8.72
CA GLY A 67 8.44 8.15 8.55
C GLY A 67 9.23 9.46 8.53
N LEU A 68 8.76 10.48 7.81
CA LEU A 68 9.36 11.81 7.79
C LEU A 68 9.33 12.47 9.18
N VAL A 69 8.19 12.39 9.87
CA VAL A 69 8.05 12.89 11.24
C VAL A 69 9.05 12.19 12.18
N LEU A 70 9.25 10.89 12.00
CA LEU A 70 10.25 10.11 12.74
C LEU A 70 11.68 10.57 12.49
N VAL A 71 12.03 10.90 11.24
CA VAL A 71 13.35 11.44 10.90
C VAL A 71 13.58 12.81 11.56
N VAL A 72 12.54 13.65 11.65
CA VAL A 72 12.64 15.02 12.18
C VAL A 72 12.59 15.07 13.70
N ARG A 73 11.61 14.39 14.32
CA ARG A 73 11.29 14.51 15.76
C ARG A 73 11.69 13.31 16.61
N GLY A 74 11.87 12.12 16.03
CA GLY A 74 12.23 10.92 16.79
C GLY A 74 11.17 10.45 17.81
N ASP A 75 9.89 10.78 17.58
CA ASP A 75 8.80 10.49 18.54
C ASP A 75 8.44 9.00 18.62
N VAL A 76 8.51 8.42 19.83
CA VAL A 76 8.22 6.99 20.08
C VAL A 76 6.77 6.61 19.75
N LYS A 77 5.83 7.55 19.90
CA LYS A 77 4.41 7.33 19.55
C LYS A 77 4.25 7.10 18.04
N VAL A 78 4.99 7.85 17.22
CA VAL A 78 4.95 7.77 15.76
C VAL A 78 5.51 6.44 15.27
N ILE A 79 6.49 5.86 15.98
CA ILE A 79 7.02 4.51 15.68
C ILE A 79 5.95 3.45 15.79
N LYS A 80 5.16 3.48 16.87
CA LYS A 80 4.09 2.49 17.07
C LYS A 80 3.05 2.57 15.95
N ILE A 81 2.65 3.79 15.58
CA ILE A 81 1.69 4.01 14.49
C ILE A 81 2.27 3.56 13.15
N SER A 82 3.53 3.93 12.85
CA SER A 82 4.22 3.54 11.61
C SER A 82 4.36 2.02 11.50
N TRP A 83 4.65 1.35 12.61
CA TRP A 83 4.76 -0.10 12.66
C TRP A 83 3.42 -0.80 12.36
N ILE A 84 2.32 -0.33 12.98
CA ILE A 84 0.98 -0.86 12.72
C ILE A 84 0.58 -0.65 11.25
N LEU A 85 0.80 0.57 10.73
CA LEU A 85 0.55 0.89 9.32
C LEU A 85 1.38 0.00 8.39
N SER A 86 2.65 -0.23 8.72
CA SER A 86 3.54 -1.08 7.94
C SER A 86 3.05 -2.53 7.90
N ILE A 87 2.60 -3.09 9.03
CA ILE A 87 2.06 -4.45 9.08
C ILE A 87 0.77 -4.55 8.26
N PHE A 88 -0.13 -3.57 8.39
CA PHE A 88 -1.37 -3.53 7.64
C PHE A 88 -1.13 -3.48 6.12
N LEU A 89 -0.17 -2.65 5.68
CA LEU A 89 0.24 -2.58 4.27
C LEU A 89 0.87 -3.89 3.78
N LEU A 90 1.71 -4.52 4.61
CA LEU A 90 2.35 -5.81 4.26
C LEU A 90 1.30 -6.93 4.12
N ALA A 91 0.35 -7.00 5.05
CA ALA A 91 -0.75 -7.96 5.00
C ALA A 91 -1.63 -7.75 3.77
N SER A 92 -1.93 -6.49 3.44
CA SER A 92 -2.71 -6.12 2.25
C SER A 92 -1.97 -6.48 0.96
N PHE A 93 -0.65 -6.25 0.91
CA PHE A 93 0.20 -6.66 -0.21
C PHE A 93 0.20 -8.18 -0.37
N TYR A 94 0.36 -8.94 0.71
CA TYR A 94 0.35 -10.40 0.67
C TYR A 94 -1.00 -10.96 0.21
N PHE A 95 -2.10 -10.41 0.72
CA PHE A 95 -3.46 -10.77 0.28
C PHE A 95 -3.65 -10.49 -1.22
N TYR A 96 -3.14 -9.36 -1.70
CA TYR A 96 -3.18 -9.02 -3.13
C TYR A 96 -2.40 -10.02 -3.99
N VAL A 97 -1.20 -10.44 -3.57
CA VAL A 97 -0.38 -11.43 -4.30
C VAL A 97 -1.09 -12.78 -4.37
N ILE A 98 -1.64 -13.28 -3.26
CA ILE A 98 -2.40 -14.54 -3.24
C ILE A 98 -3.62 -14.46 -4.16
N PHE A 99 -4.35 -13.35 -4.11
CA PHE A 99 -5.52 -13.14 -4.95
C PHE A 99 -5.15 -13.17 -6.44
N LEU A 100 -4.03 -12.56 -6.81
CA LEU A 100 -3.55 -12.53 -8.19
C LEU A 100 -3.08 -13.91 -8.67
N ASP A 101 -2.38 -14.64 -7.82
CA ASP A 101 -1.98 -16.03 -8.07
C ASP A 101 -3.21 -16.93 -8.32
N SER A 102 -4.23 -16.80 -7.48
CA SER A 102 -5.49 -17.55 -7.62
C SER A 102 -6.18 -17.30 -8.96
N ILE A 103 -6.14 -16.07 -9.47
CA ILE A 103 -6.70 -15.73 -10.80
C ILE A 103 -5.90 -16.38 -11.92
N MET A 104 -4.57 -16.37 -11.83
CA MET A 104 -3.68 -16.97 -12.84
C MET A 104 -3.84 -18.49 -12.91
N VAL A 105 -4.03 -19.16 -11.77
CA VAL A 105 -4.30 -20.61 -11.71
C VAL A 105 -5.62 -20.96 -12.40
N VAL A 106 -6.68 -20.17 -12.19
CA VAL A 106 -7.99 -20.42 -12.83
C VAL A 106 -7.92 -20.26 -14.35
N HIS A 107 -7.14 -19.29 -14.86
CA HIS A 107 -7.01 -19.06 -16.31
C HIS A 107 -6.03 -20.01 -17.03
N SER A 108 -5.31 -20.87 -16.28
CA SER A 108 -4.35 -21.83 -16.85
C SER A 108 -4.85 -23.27 -16.89
N GLN A 109 -6.07 -23.54 -16.41
CA GLN A 109 -6.70 -24.85 -16.62
C GLN A 109 -7.38 -24.90 -18.01
N PRO A 110 -7.00 -25.87 -18.87
CA PRO A 110 -7.53 -26.02 -20.24
C PRO A 110 -8.99 -26.50 -20.27
#